data_AF-A0A6J2K0P5-F1
#
_entry.id   AF-A0A6J2K0P5-F1
#
_cell.length_a   1.000
_cell.length_b   1.000
_cell.length_c   1.000
_cell.angle_alpha   90.00
_cell.angle_beta   90.00
_cell.angle_gamma   90.00
#
_symmetry.space_group_name_H-M   'P 1'
#
loop_
_entity.id
_entity.type
_entity.pdbx_description
1 polymer ?
#
loop_
_entity_poly.entity_id
_entity_poly.type
_entity_poly.pdbx_seq_one_letter_code
_entity_poly.pdbx_strand_id
1 'polypeptide(L)'
;MRQLSARERARPILVKFHDFSFRNKIWFSKSQLKRTGITVSEFLTKQRHDVFMAARDKFGVTNSWTNEGTVYVLGSDGKRHQVYCRRQLMVIDKHTVETVPVQTAARPNTASVAPKLKRAAARK
;
A
#
# COMPACT_ATOMS: atom_id res chain seq x y z
N MET A 1 -6.40 23.08 13.16
CA MET A 1 -7.47 23.02 12.13
C MET A 1 -8.81 23.01 12.87
N ARG A 2 -9.67 24.02 12.66
CA ARG A 2 -10.95 24.15 13.38
C ARG A 2 -11.85 22.96 13.04
N GLN A 3 -12.31 22.21 14.05
CA GLN A 3 -13.34 21.19 13.85
C GLN A 3 -14.67 21.90 13.60
N LEU A 4 -15.22 21.74 12.39
CA LEU A 4 -16.57 22.21 12.07
C LEU A 4 -17.59 21.33 12.80
N SER A 5 -18.63 21.96 13.35
CA SER A 5 -19.78 21.26 13.91
C SER A 5 -20.52 20.46 12.82
N ALA A 6 -21.29 19.45 13.22
CA ALA A 6 -21.98 18.58 12.25
C ALA A 6 -22.91 19.36 11.29
N ARG A 7 -23.45 20.52 11.71
CA ARG A 7 -24.33 21.37 10.89
C ARG A 7 -23.57 22.25 9.88
N GLU A 8 -22.30 22.53 10.14
CA GLU A 8 -21.44 23.34 9.27
C GLU A 8 -20.74 22.49 8.19
N ARG A 9 -20.70 21.16 8.35
CA ARG A 9 -20.07 20.26 7.37
C ARG A 9 -20.99 20.06 6.18
N ALA A 10 -20.46 20.30 4.98
CA ALA A 10 -21.13 19.95 3.74
C ALA A 10 -21.49 18.45 3.71
N ARG A 11 -22.70 18.14 3.20
CA ARG A 11 -23.15 16.75 3.07
C ARG A 11 -22.30 16.02 2.02
N PRO A 12 -21.82 14.79 2.29
CA PRO A 12 -21.14 14.00 1.27
C PRO A 12 -22.05 13.72 0.07
N ILE A 13 -21.48 13.76 -1.14
CA ILE A 13 -22.16 13.45 -2.39
C ILE A 13 -21.69 12.09 -2.89
N LEU A 14 -22.63 11.22 -3.23
CA LEU A 14 -22.32 9.96 -3.91
C LEU A 14 -22.31 10.18 -5.41
N VAL A 15 -21.18 9.85 -6.06
CA VAL A 15 -21.02 9.97 -7.51
C VAL A 15 -20.90 8.57 -8.10
N LYS A 16 -21.84 8.21 -8.98
CA LYS A 16 -21.80 6.99 -9.78
C LYS A 16 -21.27 7.33 -11.16
N PHE A 17 -20.17 6.72 -11.54
CA PHE A 17 -19.61 6.86 -12.89
C PHE A 17 -20.18 5.80 -13.82
N HIS A 18 -20.25 6.13 -15.12
CA HIS A 18 -20.66 5.18 -16.16
C HIS A 18 -19.63 4.05 -16.34
N ASP A 19 -18.35 4.39 -16.28
CA ASP A 19 -17.24 3.46 -16.52
C ASP A 19 -16.15 3.56 -15.44
N PHE A 20 -15.53 2.43 -15.12
CA PHE A 20 -14.43 2.30 -14.19
C PHE A 20 -13.18 3.03 -14.67
N SER A 21 -12.91 3.10 -15.97
CA SER A 21 -11.74 3.83 -16.49
C SER A 21 -11.81 5.31 -16.13
N PHE A 22 -12.98 5.94 -16.30
CA PHE A 22 -13.17 7.34 -15.97
C PHE A 22 -13.09 7.60 -14.46
N ARG A 23 -13.72 6.73 -13.66
CA ARG A 23 -13.61 6.76 -12.20
C ARG A 23 -12.14 6.65 -11.75
N ASN A 24 -11.36 5.75 -12.36
CA ASN A 24 -9.97 5.52 -12.01
C ASN A 24 -9.08 6.72 -12.36
N LYS A 25 -9.32 7.40 -13.50
CA LYS A 25 -8.65 8.67 -13.82
C LYS A 25 -8.82 9.71 -12.70
N ILE A 26 -10.04 9.89 -12.21
CA ILE A 26 -10.33 10.81 -11.09
C ILE A 26 -9.66 10.32 -9.81
N TRP A 27 -9.76 9.02 -9.50
CA TRP A 27 -9.20 8.44 -8.28
C TRP A 27 -7.69 8.63 -8.17
N PHE A 28 -6.95 8.44 -9.28
CA PHE A 28 -5.50 8.61 -9.30
C PHE A 28 -5.08 10.09 -9.32
N SER A 29 -5.90 10.98 -9.87
CA SER A 29 -5.66 12.44 -9.84
C SER A 29 -6.13 13.12 -8.54
N LYS A 30 -6.72 12.40 -7.58
CA LYS A 30 -7.28 13.00 -6.34
C LYS A 30 -6.27 13.76 -5.49
N SER A 31 -4.97 13.51 -5.66
CA SER A 31 -3.90 14.25 -4.99
C SER A 31 -3.91 15.75 -5.34
N GLN A 32 -4.43 16.11 -6.52
CA GLN A 32 -4.59 17.50 -6.95
C GLN A 32 -5.65 18.26 -6.14
N LEU A 33 -6.53 17.55 -5.43
CA LEU A 33 -7.54 18.13 -4.54
C LEU A 33 -6.99 18.47 -3.14
N LYS A 34 -5.72 18.15 -2.84
CA LYS A 34 -5.11 18.53 -1.57
C LYS A 34 -5.18 20.05 -1.39
N ARG A 35 -5.46 20.48 -0.14
CA ARG A 35 -5.66 21.89 0.27
C ARG A 35 -6.94 22.57 -0.26
N THR A 36 -7.78 21.88 -1.04
CA THR A 36 -9.09 22.42 -1.47
C THR A 36 -10.19 22.22 -0.41
N GLY A 37 -9.94 21.40 0.61
CA GLY A 37 -10.96 20.96 1.57
C GLY A 37 -11.86 19.82 1.06
N ILE A 38 -11.69 19.41 -0.21
CA ILE A 38 -12.43 18.30 -0.81
C ILE A 38 -11.64 17.00 -0.63
N THR A 39 -12.36 15.93 -0.29
CA THR A 39 -11.78 14.58 -0.20
C THR A 39 -12.59 13.61 -1.05
N VAL A 40 -11.89 12.67 -1.67
CA VAL A 40 -12.49 11.60 -2.46
C VAL A 40 -12.21 10.28 -1.76
N SER A 41 -13.29 9.60 -1.37
CA SER A 41 -13.29 8.31 -0.70
C SER A 41 -14.14 7.32 -1.48
N GLU A 42 -13.78 6.05 -1.43
CA GLU A 42 -14.53 4.99 -2.10
C GLU A 42 -15.80 4.69 -1.31
N PHE A 43 -16.91 4.45 -2.02
CA PHE A 43 -18.13 4.00 -1.40
C PHE A 43 -18.05 2.49 -1.16
N LEU A 44 -17.94 2.10 0.10
CA LEU A 44 -17.84 0.71 0.53
C LEU A 44 -19.15 0.26 1.17
N THR A 45 -19.44 -1.03 1.08
CA THR A 45 -20.47 -1.64 1.92
C THR A 45 -20.08 -1.51 3.40
N LYS A 46 -21.07 -1.53 4.30
CA LYS A 46 -20.84 -1.39 5.75
C LYS A 46 -19.74 -2.33 6.26
N GLN A 47 -19.81 -3.61 5.90
CA GLN A 47 -18.81 -4.61 6.31
C GLN A 47 -17.39 -4.26 5.82
N ARG A 48 -17.24 -3.87 4.55
CA ARG A 48 -15.93 -3.50 3.98
C ARG A 48 -15.41 -2.21 4.60
N HIS A 49 -16.30 -1.25 4.88
CA HIS A 49 -15.95 -0.02 5.59
C HIS A 49 -15.46 -0.32 7.02
N ASP A 50 -16.15 -1.18 7.76
CA ASP A 50 -15.76 -1.56 9.12
C ASP A 50 -14.38 -2.26 9.13
N VAL A 51 -14.12 -3.13 8.15
CA VAL A 51 -12.80 -3.74 7.96
C VAL A 51 -11.75 -2.70 7.61
N PHE A 52 -12.07 -1.73 6.75
CA PHE A 52 -11.15 -0.67 6.35
C PHE A 52 -10.79 0.26 7.52
N MET A 53 -11.77 0.62 8.36
CA MET A 53 -11.52 1.42 9.57
C MET A 53 -10.63 0.63 10.55
N ALA A 54 -10.96 -0.63 10.82
CA ALA A 54 -10.14 -1.49 11.68
C ALA A 54 -8.70 -1.68 11.14
N ALA A 55 -8.54 -1.73 9.82
CA ALA A 55 -7.21 -1.79 9.19
C ALA A 55 -6.42 -0.50 9.44
N ARG A 56 -7.05 0.68 9.27
CA ARG A 56 -6.41 1.98 9.51
C ARG A 56 -6.02 2.17 10.97
N ASP A 57 -6.85 1.72 11.89
CA ASP A 57 -6.56 1.78 13.33
C ASP A 57 -5.34 0.92 13.69
N LYS A 58 -5.19 -0.23 13.03
CA LYS A 58 -4.13 -1.19 13.34
C LYS A 58 -2.81 -0.94 12.61
N PHE A 59 -2.84 -0.72 11.30
CA PHE A 59 -1.65 -0.60 10.45
C PHE A 59 -1.31 0.86 10.12
N GLY A 60 -2.21 1.80 10.43
CA GLY A 60 -2.10 3.20 10.08
C GLY A 60 -2.74 3.54 8.73
N VAL A 61 -3.02 4.83 8.55
CA VAL A 61 -3.68 5.38 7.36
C VAL A 61 -2.87 5.19 6.08
N THR A 62 -1.55 5.33 6.16
CA THR A 62 -0.65 5.22 4.99
C THR A 62 -0.51 3.79 4.49
N ASN A 63 -0.63 2.82 5.39
CA ASN A 63 -0.47 1.41 5.11
C ASN A 63 -1.79 0.70 4.81
N SER A 64 -2.91 1.43 4.79
CA SER A 64 -4.24 0.88 4.55
C SER A 64 -4.94 1.67 3.45
N TRP A 65 -5.32 1.01 2.36
CA TRP A 65 -6.05 1.65 1.26
C TRP A 65 -7.10 0.72 0.67
N THR A 66 -7.94 1.27 -0.19
CA THR A 66 -8.96 0.51 -0.91
C THR A 66 -8.73 0.63 -2.41
N ASN A 67 -9.07 -0.42 -3.13
CA ASN A 67 -9.13 -0.42 -4.58
C ASN A 67 -10.26 -1.34 -5.04
N GLU A 68 -11.15 -0.83 -5.91
CA GLU A 68 -12.29 -1.56 -6.47
C GLU A 68 -13.14 -2.29 -5.41
N GLY A 69 -13.31 -1.64 -4.27
CA GLY A 69 -14.06 -2.13 -3.12
C GLY A 69 -13.31 -3.14 -2.27
N THR A 70 -12.08 -3.52 -2.62
CA THR A 70 -11.24 -4.43 -1.84
C THR A 70 -10.34 -3.62 -0.90
N VAL A 71 -10.21 -4.09 0.34
CA VAL A 71 -9.31 -3.48 1.34
C VAL A 71 -7.94 -4.11 1.22
N TYR A 72 -6.90 -3.28 1.21
CA TYR A 72 -5.51 -3.69 1.19
C TYR A 72 -4.78 -3.11 2.39
N VAL A 73 -3.85 -3.89 2.94
CA VAL A 73 -2.91 -3.45 3.97
C VAL A 73 -1.48 -3.79 3.59
N LEU A 74 -0.54 -2.93 3.99
CA LEU A 74 0.88 -3.24 3.99
C LEU A 74 1.24 -3.80 5.37
N GLY A 75 1.62 -5.07 5.43
CA GLY A 75 2.04 -5.73 6.67
C GLY A 75 3.41 -5.26 7.14
N SER A 76 3.76 -5.60 8.38
CA SER A 76 5.11 -5.41 8.94
C SER A 76 6.17 -6.20 8.15
N ASP A 77 5.75 -7.26 7.46
CA ASP A 77 6.54 -8.05 6.51
C ASP A 77 6.88 -7.30 5.20
N GLY A 78 6.39 -6.08 5.03
CA GLY A 78 6.57 -5.28 3.83
C GLY A 78 5.75 -5.78 2.62
N LYS A 79 4.88 -6.78 2.81
CA LYS A 79 4.05 -7.33 1.74
C LYS A 79 2.65 -6.72 1.77
N ARG A 80 2.02 -6.70 0.60
CA ARG A 80 0.64 -6.25 0.43
C ARG A 80 -0.30 -7.42 0.63
N HIS A 81 -1.29 -7.24 1.49
CA HIS A 81 -2.29 -8.25 1.83
C HIS A 81 -3.68 -7.74 1.47
N GLN A 82 -4.50 -8.61 0.87
CA GLN A 82 -5.92 -8.35 0.68
C GLN A 82 -6.70 -8.77 1.93
N VAL A 83 -7.63 -7.93 2.35
CA VAL A 83 -8.40 -8.13 3.57
C VAL A 83 -9.88 -8.05 3.27
N TYR A 84 -10.59 -9.11 3.64
CA TYR A 84 -12.02 -9.28 3.48
C TYR A 84 -12.75 -9.27 4.83
N CYS A 85 -12.04 -9.62 5.92
CA CYS A 85 -12.61 -9.66 7.25
C CYS A 85 -11.62 -9.23 8.34
N ARG A 86 -12.17 -8.89 9.51
CA ARG A 86 -11.38 -8.42 10.66
C ARG A 86 -10.39 -9.48 11.19
N ARG A 87 -10.70 -10.78 11.06
CA ARG A 87 -9.81 -11.86 11.52
C ARG A 87 -8.48 -11.87 10.76
N GLN A 88 -8.50 -11.58 9.45
CA GLN A 88 -7.28 -11.54 8.63
C GLN A 88 -6.28 -10.48 9.13
N LEU A 89 -6.78 -9.33 9.62
CA LEU A 89 -5.94 -8.27 10.21
C LEU A 89 -5.17 -8.76 11.46
N MET A 90 -5.66 -9.78 12.16
CA MET A 90 -4.97 -10.36 13.32
C MET A 90 -3.84 -11.29 12.91
N VAL A 91 -4.01 -12.02 11.79
CA VAL A 91 -3.02 -12.99 11.30
C VAL A 91 -1.83 -12.27 10.67
N ILE A 92 -2.07 -11.24 9.86
CA ILE A 92 -1.03 -10.48 9.15
C ILE A 92 -0.02 -9.86 10.13
N ASP A 93 -0.48 -9.42 11.30
CA ASP A 93 0.34 -8.84 12.36
C ASP A 93 1.24 -9.87 13.08
N LYS A 94 0.76 -11.11 13.19
CA LYS A 94 1.45 -12.19 13.91
C LYS A 94 2.60 -12.82 13.12
N HIS A 95 2.63 -12.71 11.80
CA HIS A 95 3.71 -13.26 10.97
C HIS A 95 5.06 -12.51 11.08
N THR A 96 5.19 -11.61 12.05
CA THR A 96 6.42 -10.87 12.39
C THR A 96 7.57 -11.76 12.93
N VAL A 97 7.38 -13.07 13.19
CA VAL A 97 8.41 -13.89 13.89
C VAL A 97 9.08 -14.98 13.03
N GLU A 98 8.65 -15.23 11.79
CA GLU A 98 9.26 -16.28 10.95
C GLU A 98 9.94 -15.73 9.69
N THR A 99 10.94 -14.88 9.88
CA THR A 99 12.08 -14.85 8.97
C THR A 99 13.30 -15.36 9.72
N VAL A 100 13.47 -16.68 9.71
CA VAL A 100 14.75 -17.31 10.05
C VAL A 100 15.78 -16.80 9.03
N PRO A 101 16.91 -16.20 9.45
CA PRO A 101 17.97 -15.87 8.52
C PRO A 101 18.59 -17.20 8.06
N VAL A 102 18.44 -17.53 6.78
CA VAL A 102 19.25 -18.58 6.15
C VAL A 102 20.70 -18.09 6.17
N GLN A 103 21.44 -18.54 7.19
CA GLN A 103 22.88 -18.39 7.26
C GLN A 103 23.48 -19.14 6.07
N THR A 104 23.87 -18.40 5.04
CA THR A 104 24.74 -18.97 4.00
C THR A 104 26.13 -19.04 4.59
N ALA A 105 26.51 -20.21 5.09
CA ALA A 105 27.86 -20.49 5.57
C ALA A 105 28.88 -20.21 4.46
N ALA A 106 29.88 -19.38 4.77
CA ALA A 106 30.98 -19.08 3.87
C ALA A 106 32.03 -20.22 3.87
N ARG A 107 32.11 -20.92 2.73
CA ARG A 107 33.26 -21.43 1.95
C ARG A 107 34.45 -22.15 2.63
N PRO A 108 35.12 -23.03 1.87
CA PRO A 108 36.50 -22.71 1.48
C PRO A 108 36.69 -22.64 -0.04
N ASN A 109 37.45 -21.62 -0.46
CA ASN A 109 37.91 -21.41 -1.83
C ASN A 109 39.00 -22.45 -2.18
N THR A 110 38.85 -23.16 -3.30
CA THR A 110 39.99 -23.70 -4.03
C THR A 110 40.37 -22.72 -5.13
N ALA A 111 41.65 -22.35 -5.14
CA ALA A 111 42.24 -21.44 -6.12
C ALA A 111 42.22 -22.07 -7.51
N SER A 112 41.81 -21.31 -8.53
CA SER A 112 42.30 -21.51 -9.88
C SER A 112 42.41 -20.17 -10.60
N VAL A 113 43.62 -19.96 -11.14
CA VAL A 113 44.17 -18.75 -11.72
C VAL A 113 43.59 -18.53 -13.12
N ALA A 114 43.11 -17.32 -13.42
CA ALA A 114 42.80 -16.89 -14.77
C ALA A 114 43.71 -15.72 -15.19
N PRO A 115 44.35 -15.75 -16.37
CA PRO A 115 45.18 -14.65 -16.84
C PRO A 115 44.32 -13.50 -17.44
N LYS A 116 44.69 -12.27 -17.08
CA LYS A 116 44.12 -11.01 -17.59
C LYS A 116 44.60 -10.73 -19.02
N LEU A 117 43.68 -10.50 -19.94
CA LEU A 117 43.95 -9.80 -21.20
C LEU A 117 43.43 -8.36 -21.15
N LYS A 118 44.37 -7.43 -21.36
CA LYS A 118 44.20 -5.97 -21.34
C LYS A 118 43.42 -5.51 -22.58
N ARG A 119 42.47 -4.59 -22.41
CA ARG A 119 41.94 -3.77 -23.52
C ARG A 119 42.67 -2.43 -23.55
N ALA A 120 43.30 -2.13 -24.68
CA ALA A 120 43.95 -0.85 -24.96
C ALA A 120 42.94 0.14 -25.57
N ALA A 121 43.10 1.41 -25.21
CA ALA A 121 42.46 2.55 -25.85
C ALA A 121 43.17 2.89 -27.18
N ALA A 122 42.43 3.38 -28.17
CA ALA A 122 43.00 4.04 -29.34
C ALA A 122 42.19 5.28 -29.70
N ARG A 123 42.91 6.39 -29.88
CA ARG A 123 42.46 7.71 -30.38
C ARG A 123 42.02 7.63 -31.84
N LYS A 124 41.09 8.48 -32.23
CA LYS A 124 41.28 9.44 -33.33
C LYS A 124 40.34 10.61 -33.16
#